data_AF-A0A3D2ID55-F1
#
_entry.id   AF-A0A3D2ID55-F1
#
_cell.length_a   1.000
_cell.length_b   1.000
_cell.length_c   1.000
_cell.angle_alpha   90.00
_cell.angle_beta   90.00
_cell.angle_gamma   90.00
#
_symmetry.space_group_name_H-M   'P 1'
#
loop_
_entity.id
_entity.type
_entity.pdbx_description
1 polymer ?
#
loop_
_entity_poly.entity_id
_entity_poly.type
_entity_poly.pdbx_seq_one_letter_code
_entity_poly.pdbx_strand_id
1 'polypeptide(L)'
;MDITTVIINFQTPDLLDRAVRSFKRFYPEIPLIIIDNGSKDFGQSKKLIKSFGEEFESTEGVFLETNIFHGPAMDLAIKEYVNTKYVFFLDSDTVT
;
A
#
# COMPACT_ATOMS: atom_id res chain seq x y z
N MET A 1 -11.63 1.78 13.59
CA MET A 1 -10.61 1.15 14.47
C MET A 1 -9.36 2.00 14.41
N ASP A 2 -8.58 2.08 15.49
CA ASP A 2 -7.35 2.91 15.54
C ASP A 2 -6.15 2.14 14.95
N ILE A 3 -6.26 1.79 13.66
CA ILE A 3 -5.28 0.99 12.93
C ILE A 3 -5.13 1.48 11.49
N THR A 4 -3.90 1.49 10.99
CA THR A 4 -3.58 1.74 9.58
C THR A 4 -2.97 0.48 8.99
N THR A 5 -3.46 0.07 7.82
CA THR A 5 -2.85 -1.02 7.06
C THR A 5 -1.83 -0.43 6.09
N VAL A 6 -0.69 -1.10 5.95
CA VAL A 6 0.37 -0.70 5.03
C VAL A 6 0.71 -1.86 4.10
N ILE A 7 0.77 -1.59 2.80
CA ILE A 7 1.30 -2.51 1.80
C ILE A 7 2.55 -1.89 1.18
N ILE A 8 3.66 -2.63 1.19
CA ILE A 8 4.85 -2.28 0.41
C ILE A 8 4.77 -2.98 -0.94
N ASN A 9 4.69 -2.20 -2.01
CA ASN A 9 4.66 -2.71 -3.38
C ASN A 9 6.03 -2.55 -4.06
N PHE A 10 6.46 -3.57 -4.79
CA PHE A 10 7.60 -3.46 -5.71
C PHE A 10 7.41 -4.35 -6.94
N GLN A 11 7.01 -3.73 -8.05
CA GLN A 11 6.87 -4.38 -9.37
C GLN A 11 5.88 -5.56 -9.41
N THR A 12 4.83 -5.53 -8.60
CA THR A 12 3.82 -6.61 -8.50
C THR A 12 2.38 -6.09 -8.70
N PRO A 13 2.07 -5.31 -9.76
CA PRO A 13 0.76 -4.67 -9.92
C PRO A 13 -0.41 -5.66 -9.90
N ASP A 14 -0.29 -6.83 -10.53
CA ASP A 14 -1.36 -7.84 -10.56
C ASP A 14 -1.64 -8.45 -9.18
N LEU A 15 -0.60 -8.65 -8.37
CA LEU A 15 -0.75 -9.18 -7.01
C LEU A 15 -1.30 -8.10 -6.08
N LEU A 16 -0.79 -6.87 -6.20
CA LEU A 16 -1.27 -5.71 -5.47
C LEU A 16 -2.77 -5.49 -5.71
N ASP A 17 -3.25 -5.62 -6.95
CA ASP A 17 -4.68 -5.47 -7.24
C ASP A 17 -5.55 -6.46 -6.47
N ARG A 18 -5.14 -7.74 -6.48
CA ARG A 18 -5.85 -8.80 -5.75
C ARG A 18 -5.80 -8.56 -4.24
N ALA A 19 -4.65 -8.18 -3.70
CA ALA A 19 -4.47 -7.90 -2.28
C ALA A 19 -5.36 -6.74 -1.83
N VAL A 20 -5.26 -5.59 -2.49
CA VAL A 20 -6.03 -4.38 -2.14
C VAL A 20 -7.53 -4.63 -2.25
N ARG A 21 -8.00 -5.22 -3.36
CA ARG A 21 -9.43 -5.49 -3.55
C ARG A 21 -9.97 -6.50 -2.55
N SER A 22 -9.21 -7.55 -2.23
CA SER A 22 -9.61 -8.52 -1.21
C SER A 22 -9.73 -7.85 0.17
N PHE A 23 -8.75 -7.04 0.55
CA PHE A 23 -8.76 -6.31 1.81
C PHE A 23 -9.92 -5.30 1.88
N LYS A 24 -10.08 -4.43 0.88
CA LYS A 24 -11.12 -3.39 0.87
C LYS A 24 -12.53 -3.94 0.75
N ARG A 25 -12.72 -5.16 0.23
CA ARG A 25 -14.01 -5.85 0.27
C ARG A 25 -14.51 -6.09 1.70
N PHE A 26 -13.61 -6.43 2.62
CA PHE A 26 -13.96 -6.73 4.02
C PHE A 26 -13.76 -5.54 4.95
N TYR A 27 -12.80 -4.66 4.65
CA TYR A 27 -12.39 -3.54 5.48
C TYR A 27 -12.38 -2.21 4.70
N PRO A 28 -13.52 -1.79 4.11
CA PRO A 28 -13.57 -0.62 3.21
C PRO A 28 -13.20 0.70 3.92
N GLU A 29 -13.44 0.82 5.22
CA GLU A 29 -13.20 2.04 5.99
C GLU A 29 -11.81 2.09 6.65
N ILE A 30 -11.07 0.97 6.69
CA ILE A 30 -9.76 0.95 7.33
C ILE A 30 -8.74 1.69 6.44
N PRO A 31 -8.01 2.69 6.98
CA PRO A 31 -6.95 3.38 6.25
C PRO A 31 -5.94 2.40 5.67
N LEU A 32 -5.64 2.55 4.39
CA LEU A 32 -4.65 1.77 3.66
C LEU A 32 -3.63 2.71 3.03
N ILE A 33 -2.36 2.52 3.37
CA ILE A 33 -1.25 3.22 2.74
C ILE A 33 -0.50 2.23 1.86
N ILE A 34 -0.34 2.56 0.58
CA ILE A 34 0.42 1.76 -0.36
C ILE A 34 1.70 2.50 -0.70
N ILE A 35 2.85 1.95 -0.30
CA ILE A 35 4.16 2.49 -0.66
C ILE A 35 4.65 1.79 -1.91
N ASP A 36 4.68 2.52 -3.03
CA ASP A 36 5.41 2.12 -4.22
C ASP A 36 6.92 2.31 -3.99
N ASN A 37 7.64 1.21 -3.77
CA ASN A 37 9.05 1.21 -3.41
C ASN A 37 9.96 1.36 -4.65
N GLY A 38 9.69 2.37 -5.48
CA GLY A 38 10.47 2.67 -6.68
C GLY A 38 10.28 1.68 -7.83
N SER A 39 9.04 1.26 -8.11
CA SER A 39 8.76 0.32 -9.21
C SER A 39 9.18 0.88 -10.58
N LYS A 40 9.74 -0.01 -11.42
CA LYS A 40 10.20 0.28 -12.79
C LYS A 40 9.40 -0.52 -13.83
N ASP A 41 8.11 -0.67 -13.60
CA ASP A 41 7.18 -1.48 -14.38
C ASP A 41 6.40 -0.66 -15.41
N PHE A 42 7.09 0.25 -16.11
CA PHE A 42 6.49 1.19 -17.07
C PHE A 42 5.33 2.02 -16.49
N GLY A 43 5.29 2.20 -15.16
CA GLY A 43 4.28 2.98 -14.46
C GLY A 43 2.99 2.24 -14.16
N GLN A 44 2.93 0.91 -14.36
CA GLN A 44 1.75 0.10 -14.06
C GLN A 44 1.37 0.17 -12.58
N SER A 45 2.31 -0.07 -11.67
CA SER A 45 2.09 0.07 -10.22
C SER A 45 1.60 1.47 -9.87
N LYS A 46 2.26 2.52 -10.39
CA LYS A 46 1.88 3.90 -10.09
C LYS A 46 0.47 4.24 -10.55
N LYS A 47 0.10 3.81 -11.76
CA LYS A 47 -1.24 4.03 -12.31
C LYS A 47 -2.30 3.30 -11.48
N LEU A 48 -2.02 2.05 -11.11
CA LEU A 48 -2.92 1.23 -10.30
C LEU A 48 -3.15 1.83 -8.91
N ILE A 49 -2.07 2.22 -8.21
CA ILE A 49 -2.15 2.82 -6.88
C ILE A 49 -2.95 4.13 -6.91
N LYS A 50 -2.76 4.97 -7.94
CA LYS A 50 -3.56 6.19 -8.12
C LYS A 50 -5.05 5.86 -8.28
N SER A 51 -5.40 4.85 -9.08
CA SER A 51 -6.80 4.43 -9.23
C SER A 51 -7.41 3.93 -7.93
N PHE A 52 -6.63 3.32 -7.02
CA PHE A 52 -7.14 2.96 -5.70
C PHE A 52 -7.45 4.15 -4.80
N GLY A 53 -6.67 5.23 -4.88
CA GLY A 53 -7.00 6.47 -4.16
C GLY A 53 -8.25 7.16 -4.70
N GLU A 54 -8.59 6.95 -5.98
CA GLU A 54 -9.85 7.42 -6.58
C GLU A 54 -11.04 6.50 -6.23
N GLU A 55 -10.81 5.19 -6.17
CA GLU A 55 -11.84 4.17 -5.91
C GLU A 55 -12.19 4.04 -4.42
N PHE A 56 -11.21 4.19 -3.53
CA PHE A 56 -11.35 3.97 -2.08
C PHE A 56 -10.85 5.20 -1.31
N GLU A 57 -11.76 5.99 -0.76
CA GLU A 57 -11.47 7.22 0.00
C GLU A 57 -10.47 7.00 1.16
N SER A 58 -10.47 5.82 1.75
CA SER A 58 -9.57 5.41 2.83
C SER A 58 -8.22 4.85 2.33
N THR A 59 -7.80 5.17 1.11
CA THR A 59 -6.55 4.66 0.50
C THR A 59 -5.66 5.77 -0.01
N GLU A 60 -4.39 5.72 0.37
CA GLU A 60 -3.37 6.67 -0.05
C GLU A 60 -2.17 5.96 -0.70
N GLY A 61 -1.61 6.58 -1.73
CA GLY A 61 -0.40 6.11 -2.41
C GLY A 61 0.80 6.99 -2.14
N VAL A 62 1.91 6.38 -1.69
CA VAL A 62 3.22 7.03 -1.52
C VAL A 62 4.18 6.48 -2.58
N PHE A 63 4.89 7.36 -3.28
CA PHE A 63 5.74 6.97 -4.41
C PHE A 63 7.19 7.31 -4.16
N LEU A 64 8.02 6.29 -3.90
CA LEU A 64 9.45 6.46 -3.78
C LEU A 64 10.11 6.51 -5.17
N GLU A 65 11.19 7.27 -5.29
CA GLU A 65 11.94 7.36 -6.56
C GLU A 65 12.80 6.12 -6.80
N THR A 66 13.29 5.50 -5.73
CA THR A 66 14.19 4.35 -5.76
C THR A 66 13.74 3.28 -4.75
N ASN A 67 14.16 2.05 -5.00
CA ASN A 67 13.91 0.94 -4.08
C ASN A 67 14.84 1.04 -2.88
N ILE A 68 14.27 1.21 -1.69
CA ILE A 68 15.00 1.30 -0.40
C ILE A 68 14.97 -0.01 0.40
N PHE A 69 14.62 -1.12 -0.24
CA PHE A 69 14.34 -2.43 0.36
C PHE A 69 13.06 -2.46 1.22
N HIS A 70 12.59 -3.68 1.53
CA HIS A 70 11.30 -3.87 2.19
C HIS A 70 11.29 -3.36 3.64
N GLY A 71 12.24 -3.79 4.48
CA GLY A 71 12.33 -3.35 5.88
C GLY A 71 12.44 -1.83 6.07
N PRO A 72 13.33 -1.12 5.34
CA PRO A 72 13.40 0.33 5.43
C PRO A 72 12.14 1.04 4.92
N ALA A 73 11.46 0.51 3.91
CA ALA A 73 10.16 1.05 3.48
C ALA A 73 9.07 0.87 4.56
N MET A 74 9.09 -0.24 5.30
CA MET A 74 8.22 -0.43 6.48
C MET A 74 8.55 0.56 7.59
N ASP A 75 9.83 0.77 7.91
CA ASP A 75 10.28 1.75 8.92
C ASP A 75 9.88 3.18 8.53
N LEU A 76 10.05 3.55 7.26
CA LEU A 76 9.59 4.82 6.71
C LEU A 76 8.07 4.99 6.87
N ALA A 77 7.29 3.94 6.55
CA ALA A 77 5.83 3.95 6.71
C ALA A 77 5.41 4.32 8.14
N ILE A 78 6.02 3.65 9.13
CA ILE A 78 5.72 3.84 10.54
C ILE A 78 6.05 5.25 10.99
N LYS A 79 7.22 5.77 10.60
CA LYS A 79 7.71 7.06 11.07
C LYS A 79 6.99 8.26 10.47
N GLU A 80 6.67 8.20 9.18
CA GLU A 80 6.27 9.38 8.43
C GLU A 80 4.77 9.41 8.06
N TYR A 81 4.12 8.24 7.99
CA TYR A 81 2.78 8.14 7.39
C TYR A 81 1.72 7.54 8.32
N VAL A 82 2.11 6.61 9.21
CA VAL A 82 1.16 6.00 10.16
C VAL A 82 0.94 6.91 11.36
N ASN A 83 -0.29 7.38 11.54
CA ASN A 83 -0.71 8.22 12.67
C ASN A 83 -1.60 7.50 13.70
N THR A 84 -1.96 6.24 13.44
CA THR A 84 -2.80 5.42 14.30
C THR A 84 -1.98 4.67 15.35
N LYS A 85 -2.62 4.29 16.47
CA LYS A 85 -1.95 3.53 17.54
C LYS A 85 -1.42 2.18 17.10
N TYR A 86 -2.10 1.53 16.15
CA TYR A 86 -1.71 0.23 15.62
C TYR A 86 -1.38 0.31 14.13
N VAL A 87 -0.47 -0.56 13.68
CA VAL A 87 -0.15 -0.77 12.27
C VAL A 87 -0.30 -2.24 11.93
N PHE A 88 -0.86 -2.53 10.75
CA PHE A 88 -0.90 -3.87 10.19
C PHE A 88 -0.19 -3.86 8.84
N PHE A 89 0.89 -4.64 8.72
CA PHE A 89 1.56 -4.82 7.44
C PHE A 89 0.92 -6.00 6.71
N LEU A 90 0.53 -5.77 5.46
CA LEU A 90 -0.03 -6.77 4.56
C LEU A 90 0.90 -6.89 3.35
N ASP A 91 1.38 -8.11 3.08
CA ASP A 91 2.21 -8.35 1.91
C ASP A 91 1.36 -8.29 0.63
N SER A 92 1.93 -7.69 -0.42
CA SER A 92 1.23 -7.46 -1.69
C SER A 92 0.86 -8.73 -2.45
N ASP A 93 1.37 -9.90 -2.04
CA ASP A 93 1.10 -11.21 -2.64
C ASP A 93 0.12 -12.07 -1.83
N THR A 94 -0.54 -11.49 -0.82
CA THR A 94 -1.55 -12.16 -0.01
C THR A 94 -2.98 -11.76 -0.40
N VAL A 95 -3.94 -12.63 -0.13
CA VAL A 95 -5.39 -12.35 -0.29
C VAL A 95 -6.10 -12.58 1.03
N THR A 96 -7.05 -11.70 1.35
CA THR A 96 -7.91 -11.79 2.56
C THR A 96 -9.24 -12.48 2.26
#